data_AF-A0A3P8VK65-F1
#
_entry.id   AF-A0A3P8VK65-F1
#
_cell.length_a   1.000
_cell.length_b   1.000
_cell.length_c   1.000
_cell.angle_alpha   90.00
_cell.angle_beta   90.00
_cell.angle_gamma   90.00
#
_symmetry.space_group_name_H-M   'P 1'
#
loop_
_entity.id
_entity.type
_entity.pdbx_description
1 polymer ?
#
loop_
_entity_poly.entity_id
_entity_poly.type
_entity_poly.pdbx_seq_one_letter_code
_entity_poly.pdbx_strand_id
1 'polypeptide(L)'
;MRLKHTASTNVDISGTRTEILTRMEEEARKLLEEGITKKLLSPGKGELSSTKDGTKVIFHYRTSLCDGTVLDDSRTMGGRCKPMELILGKKFKLAVWERVVITMRRGEIAEFTCDTKHTALYPLMSQSLRNISAGKDPLEGQRHCCGIAQIHSHHSLGHKDLDNLQANPQPLVFTIELLEVFSPGSFQLDLWAMSDEEKLELVPQIHEEGNALFKQGQIKEATEKYYNGIACLKNLQMKERPGDEIWRNLDKMITPLLLNYCQCMLLQGQYYEVIEYCSSLLFKYEDNVKAYYKRAKAHAAVWNEKEARADFAKVLELDPSLGPSVAKELRAMEERIESKKKEEKGRYKSLFNYNTAPATATTG
;
A
#
# COMPACT_ATOMS: atom_id res chain seq x y z
N MET A 1 -49.07 -40.48 -38.21
CA MET A 1 -48.02 -40.67 -37.18
C MET A 1 -47.50 -39.29 -36.77
N ARG A 2 -47.79 -38.87 -35.53
CA ARG A 2 -47.24 -37.77 -34.71
C ARG A 2 -47.13 -36.34 -35.30
N LEU A 3 -48.10 -35.50 -34.93
CA LEU A 3 -47.93 -34.06 -34.72
C LEU A 3 -47.13 -33.83 -33.44
N LYS A 4 -46.08 -33.01 -33.49
CA LYS A 4 -45.28 -32.59 -32.32
C LYS A 4 -45.98 -31.40 -31.66
N HIS A 5 -46.45 -31.59 -30.42
CA HIS A 5 -46.83 -30.49 -29.53
C HIS A 5 -45.58 -29.82 -28.98
N THR A 6 -45.41 -28.53 -29.25
CA THR A 6 -44.49 -27.64 -28.55
C THR A 6 -45.11 -27.28 -27.20
N ALA A 7 -44.54 -27.81 -26.11
CA ALA A 7 -44.87 -27.38 -24.75
C ALA A 7 -44.29 -25.98 -24.51
N SER A 8 -45.17 -25.01 -24.26
CA SER A 8 -44.80 -23.70 -23.76
C SER A 8 -44.36 -23.85 -22.31
N THR A 9 -43.05 -23.71 -22.04
CA THR A 9 -42.52 -23.59 -20.68
C THR A 9 -42.93 -22.23 -20.11
N ASN A 10 -44.04 -22.21 -19.37
CA ASN A 10 -44.31 -21.13 -18.42
C ASN A 10 -43.25 -21.24 -17.32
N VAL A 11 -42.22 -20.38 -17.38
CA VAL A 11 -41.32 -20.13 -16.26
C VAL A 11 -42.16 -19.47 -15.18
N ASP A 12 -42.21 -20.11 -14.01
CA ASP A 12 -42.98 -19.66 -12.85
C ASP A 12 -42.29 -18.44 -12.20
N ILE A 13 -42.59 -17.24 -12.73
CA ILE A 13 -42.06 -15.95 -12.25
C ILE A 13 -42.62 -15.61 -10.85
N SER A 14 -43.64 -16.33 -10.38
CA SER A 14 -44.34 -16.05 -9.11
C SER A 14 -43.56 -16.54 -7.87
N GLY A 15 -42.83 -17.65 -7.97
CA GLY A 15 -42.04 -18.23 -6.88
C GLY A 15 -40.85 -17.36 -6.48
N THR A 16 -40.10 -16.84 -7.46
CA THR A 16 -38.89 -16.02 -7.24
C THR A 16 -39.17 -14.67 -6.57
N ARG A 17 -40.33 -14.06 -6.85
CA ARG A 17 -40.67 -12.74 -6.29
C ARG A 17 -41.07 -12.84 -4.81
N THR A 18 -41.77 -13.90 -4.46
CA THR A 18 -42.24 -14.17 -3.09
C THR A 18 -41.07 -14.50 -2.16
N GLU A 19 -40.09 -15.28 -2.65
CA GLU A 19 -38.85 -15.60 -1.93
C GLU A 19 -37.94 -14.39 -1.69
N ILE A 20 -37.85 -13.47 -2.66
CA ILE A 20 -37.08 -12.22 -2.52
C ILE A 20 -37.72 -11.30 -1.47
N LEU A 21 -39.05 -11.17 -1.49
CA LEU A 21 -39.79 -10.36 -0.52
C LEU A 21 -39.63 -10.90 0.90
N THR A 22 -39.73 -12.22 1.09
CA THR A 22 -39.54 -12.84 2.40
C THR A 22 -38.12 -12.66 2.95
N ARG A 23 -37.08 -12.75 2.10
CA ARG A 23 -35.70 -12.47 2.53
C ARG A 23 -35.50 -11.02 2.96
N MET A 24 -36.06 -10.06 2.20
CA MET A 24 -35.97 -8.63 2.55
C MET A 24 -36.70 -8.30 3.85
N GLU A 25 -37.86 -8.93 4.09
CA GLU A 25 -38.61 -8.78 5.34
C GLU A 25 -37.88 -9.40 6.54
N GLU A 26 -37.20 -10.54 6.34
CA GLU A 26 -36.39 -11.17 7.39
C GLU A 26 -35.16 -10.33 7.74
N GLU A 27 -34.48 -9.76 6.74
CA GLU A 27 -33.37 -8.83 6.97
C GLU A 27 -33.80 -7.55 7.68
N ALA A 28 -34.93 -6.96 7.28
CA ALA A 28 -35.50 -5.79 7.94
C ALA A 28 -35.83 -6.08 9.42
N ARG A 29 -36.34 -7.28 9.72
CA ARG A 29 -36.62 -7.72 11.09
C ARG A 29 -35.34 -7.87 11.91
N LYS A 30 -34.30 -8.50 11.35
CA LYS A 30 -32.98 -8.64 11.99
C LYS A 30 -32.37 -7.28 12.31
N LEU A 31 -32.40 -6.34 11.36
CA LEU A 31 -31.94 -4.97 11.60
C LEU A 31 -32.73 -4.31 12.75
N LEU A 32 -34.06 -4.49 12.77
CA LEU A 32 -34.90 -3.90 13.81
C LEU A 32 -34.59 -4.49 15.20
N GLU A 33 -34.38 -5.81 15.31
CA GLU A 33 -33.93 -6.47 16.54
C GLU A 33 -32.55 -5.95 16.99
N GLU A 34 -31.68 -5.63 16.04
CA GLU A 34 -30.41 -4.97 16.28
C GLU A 34 -30.53 -3.47 16.58
N GLY A 35 -31.72 -2.85 16.57
CA GLY A 35 -31.90 -1.42 16.84
C GLY A 35 -31.54 -0.53 15.64
N ILE A 36 -31.75 -1.03 14.43
CA ILE A 36 -31.49 -0.34 13.16
C ILE A 36 -32.77 -0.34 12.33
N THR A 37 -33.24 0.85 11.95
CA THR A 37 -34.39 1.01 11.05
C THR A 37 -33.91 1.46 9.68
N LYS A 38 -34.20 0.66 8.64
CA LYS A 38 -33.91 1.02 7.25
C LYS A 38 -35.15 1.61 6.58
N LYS A 39 -34.97 2.75 5.91
CA LYS A 39 -35.96 3.37 5.03
C LYS A 39 -35.36 3.54 3.64
N LEU A 40 -35.92 2.85 2.66
CA LEU A 40 -35.50 2.96 1.26
C LEU A 40 -35.97 4.31 0.68
N LEU A 41 -35.04 5.11 0.14
CA LEU A 41 -35.35 6.40 -0.51
C LEU A 41 -35.35 6.28 -2.04
N SER A 42 -34.39 5.55 -2.60
CA SER A 42 -34.33 5.24 -4.03
C SER A 42 -33.86 3.81 -4.24
N PRO A 43 -34.55 2.99 -5.05
CA PRO A 43 -34.14 1.62 -5.31
C PRO A 43 -32.85 1.57 -6.14
N GLY A 44 -31.96 0.66 -5.78
CA GLY A 44 -30.78 0.32 -6.60
C GLY A 44 -31.08 -0.69 -7.71
N LYS A 45 -30.05 -1.07 -8.45
CA LYS A 45 -30.07 -2.05 -9.54
C LYS A 45 -29.17 -3.24 -9.21
N GLY A 46 -29.42 -4.37 -9.86
CA GLY A 46 -28.64 -5.59 -9.72
C GLY A 46 -28.96 -6.36 -8.44
N GLU A 47 -28.09 -7.31 -8.12
CA GLU A 47 -28.19 -8.11 -6.89
C GLU A 47 -27.71 -7.33 -5.66
N LEU A 48 -28.04 -7.84 -4.47
CA LEU A 48 -27.50 -7.32 -3.22
C LEU A 48 -25.98 -7.41 -3.21
N SER A 49 -25.31 -6.46 -2.56
CA SER A 49 -23.86 -6.52 -2.37
C SER A 49 -23.46 -7.86 -1.74
N SER A 50 -22.47 -8.53 -2.33
CA SER A 50 -21.98 -9.81 -1.84
C SER A 50 -21.49 -9.70 -0.39
N THR A 51 -21.97 -10.57 0.50
CA THR A 51 -21.59 -10.62 1.92
C THR A 51 -20.20 -11.27 2.14
N LYS A 52 -19.33 -11.26 1.13
CA LYS A 52 -18.01 -11.89 1.22
C LYS A 52 -17.02 -10.90 1.83
N ASP A 53 -16.30 -11.34 2.85
CA ASP A 53 -15.17 -10.61 3.40
C ASP A 53 -14.18 -10.24 2.28
N GLY A 54 -13.63 -9.03 2.35
CA GLY A 54 -12.77 -8.47 1.31
C GLY A 54 -13.52 -7.79 0.16
N THR A 55 -14.86 -7.73 0.18
CA THR A 55 -15.63 -6.93 -0.79
C THR A 55 -15.38 -5.45 -0.55
N LYS A 56 -15.01 -4.69 -1.58
CA LYS A 56 -14.89 -3.22 -1.50
C LYS A 56 -16.20 -2.58 -1.95
N VAL A 57 -16.71 -1.67 -1.14
CA VAL A 57 -17.86 -0.83 -1.47
C VAL A 57 -17.45 0.65 -1.48
N ILE A 58 -17.98 1.38 -2.45
CA ILE A 58 -17.78 2.84 -2.57
C ILE A 58 -19.14 3.49 -2.45
N PHE A 59 -19.30 4.44 -1.53
CA PHE A 59 -20.58 5.09 -1.28
C PHE A 59 -20.42 6.53 -0.81
N HIS A 60 -21.44 7.35 -1.09
CA HIS A 60 -21.59 8.63 -0.40
C HIS A 60 -22.43 8.45 0.87
N TYR A 61 -22.13 9.23 1.90
CA TYR A 61 -22.89 9.22 3.14
C TYR A 61 -23.19 10.65 3.60
N ARG A 62 -24.31 10.80 4.29
CA ARG A 62 -24.66 11.97 5.09
C ARG A 62 -25.09 11.47 6.47
N THR A 63 -24.47 11.99 7.51
CA THR A 63 -24.82 11.70 8.90
C THR A 63 -25.50 12.90 9.51
N SER A 64 -26.62 12.67 10.18
CA SER A 64 -27.32 13.69 10.95
C SER A 64 -27.79 13.15 12.31
N LEU A 65 -28.07 14.07 13.22
CA LEU A 65 -28.87 13.79 14.40
C LEU A 65 -30.32 13.49 14.01
N CYS A 66 -31.09 12.90 14.92
CA CYS A 66 -32.51 12.60 14.69
C CYS A 66 -33.38 13.85 14.51
N ASP A 67 -32.92 15.04 14.92
CA ASP A 67 -33.58 16.32 14.67
C ASP A 67 -33.29 16.91 13.28
N GLY A 68 -32.44 16.25 12.48
CA GLY A 68 -32.05 16.66 11.14
C GLY A 68 -30.76 17.49 11.06
N THR A 69 -30.15 17.86 12.20
CA THR A 69 -28.87 18.57 12.24
C THR A 69 -27.78 17.73 11.60
N VAL A 70 -27.18 18.24 10.52
CA VAL A 70 -26.12 17.52 9.77
C VAL A 70 -24.80 17.61 10.52
N LEU A 71 -24.17 16.45 10.72
CA LEU A 71 -22.82 16.35 11.28
C LEU A 71 -21.78 16.27 10.16
N ASP A 72 -21.99 15.36 9.21
CA ASP A 72 -21.02 15.10 8.15
C ASP A 72 -21.74 14.78 6.83
N ASP A 73 -21.18 15.20 5.70
CA ASP A 73 -21.65 14.85 4.36
C ASP A 73 -20.45 14.70 3.43
N SER A 74 -20.24 13.49 2.91
CA SER A 74 -19.06 13.20 2.09
C SER A 74 -19.02 13.93 0.75
N ARG A 75 -20.12 14.58 0.33
CA ARG A 75 -20.15 15.43 -0.86
C ARG A 75 -19.61 16.84 -0.62
N THR A 76 -19.62 17.31 0.62
CA THR A 76 -19.29 18.71 0.95
C THR A 76 -18.16 18.84 1.96
N MET A 77 -17.91 17.81 2.77
CA MET A 77 -16.88 17.79 3.80
C MET A 77 -15.47 18.00 3.21
N GLY A 78 -14.68 18.88 3.82
CA GLY A 78 -13.35 19.24 3.34
C GLY A 78 -13.32 20.02 2.02
N GLY A 79 -14.48 20.53 1.57
CA GLY A 79 -14.61 21.27 0.30
C GLY A 79 -14.42 20.39 -0.94
N ARG A 80 -14.49 19.06 -0.80
CA ARG A 80 -14.32 18.09 -1.88
C ARG A 80 -15.42 17.05 -1.81
N CYS A 81 -15.99 16.72 -2.97
CA CYS A 81 -16.89 15.57 -3.08
C CYS A 81 -16.03 14.30 -3.18
N LYS A 82 -15.86 13.59 -2.06
CA LYS A 82 -15.08 12.35 -2.02
C LYS A 82 -15.92 11.23 -1.40
N PRO A 83 -16.25 10.17 -2.15
CA PRO A 83 -16.97 9.04 -1.59
C PRO A 83 -16.11 8.29 -0.57
N MET A 84 -16.78 7.57 0.32
CA MET A 84 -16.17 6.66 1.27
C MET A 84 -15.82 5.36 0.58
N GLU A 85 -14.66 4.80 0.90
CA GLU A 85 -14.28 3.45 0.53
C GLU A 85 -14.26 2.57 1.79
N LEU A 86 -14.95 1.43 1.74
CA LEU A 86 -15.01 0.48 2.84
C LEU A 86 -14.76 -0.92 2.31
N ILE A 87 -13.89 -1.66 2.98
CA ILE A 87 -13.62 -3.08 2.68
C ILE A 87 -14.26 -3.91 3.80
N LEU A 88 -15.25 -4.72 3.43
CA LEU A 88 -16.02 -5.52 4.37
C LEU A 88 -15.14 -6.59 5.03
N GLY A 89 -15.38 -6.87 6.31
CA GLY A 89 -14.67 -7.90 7.08
C GLY A 89 -13.32 -7.44 7.67
N LYS A 90 -12.89 -6.19 7.42
CA LYS A 90 -11.66 -5.62 7.99
C LYS A 90 -11.87 -4.94 9.35
N LYS A 91 -13.00 -5.20 10.02
CA LYS A 91 -13.37 -4.67 11.35
C LYS A 91 -13.26 -3.14 11.39
N PHE A 92 -13.96 -2.47 10.48
CA PHE A 92 -13.98 -1.01 10.44
C PHE A 92 -14.42 -0.42 11.79
N LYS A 93 -13.88 0.75 12.16
CA LYS A 93 -14.12 1.40 13.48
C LYS A 93 -15.62 1.60 13.79
N LEU A 94 -16.46 1.69 12.76
CA LEU A 94 -17.91 1.82 12.88
C LEU A 94 -18.62 0.62 12.25
N ALA A 95 -18.73 -0.48 12.99
CA ALA A 95 -19.24 -1.77 12.50
C ALA A 95 -20.66 -1.69 11.90
N VAL A 96 -21.50 -0.77 12.37
CA VAL A 96 -22.86 -0.60 11.85
C VAL A 96 -22.87 -0.23 10.36
N TRP A 97 -21.83 0.44 9.85
CA TRP A 97 -21.72 0.74 8.42
C TRP A 97 -21.59 -0.52 7.57
N GLU A 98 -20.74 -1.47 7.97
CA GLU A 98 -20.64 -2.77 7.30
C GLU A 98 -21.99 -3.51 7.32
N ARG A 99 -22.71 -3.46 8.46
CA ARG A 99 -24.02 -4.12 8.64
C ARG A 99 -25.13 -3.53 7.76
N VAL A 100 -25.14 -2.22 7.52
CA VAL A 100 -26.18 -1.58 6.72
C VAL A 100 -25.89 -1.64 5.22
N VAL A 101 -24.64 -1.44 4.79
CA VAL A 101 -24.29 -1.42 3.36
C VAL A 101 -24.49 -2.79 2.71
N ILE A 102 -24.31 -3.90 3.44
CA ILE A 102 -24.57 -5.24 2.90
C ILE A 102 -26.03 -5.49 2.51
N THR A 103 -26.95 -4.69 3.04
CA THR A 103 -28.38 -4.78 2.70
C THR A 103 -28.75 -3.95 1.47
N MET A 104 -27.79 -3.24 0.88
CA MET A 104 -28.03 -2.29 -0.21
C MET A 104 -27.68 -2.89 -1.57
N ARG A 105 -28.32 -2.37 -2.61
CA ARG A 105 -27.98 -2.62 -4.01
C ARG A 105 -27.17 -1.47 -4.60
N ARG A 106 -26.44 -1.75 -5.68
CA ARG A 106 -25.71 -0.71 -6.40
C ARG A 106 -26.67 0.37 -6.92
N GLY A 107 -26.38 1.63 -6.65
CA GLY A 107 -27.23 2.80 -6.93
C GLY A 107 -28.39 3.01 -5.94
N GLU A 108 -28.50 2.20 -4.88
CA GLU A 108 -29.51 2.36 -3.86
C GLU A 108 -29.21 3.58 -2.98
N ILE A 109 -30.26 4.33 -2.64
CA ILE A 109 -30.22 5.37 -1.61
C ILE A 109 -31.14 4.93 -0.48
N ALA A 110 -30.58 4.79 0.72
CA ALA A 110 -31.32 4.38 1.91
C ALA A 110 -30.92 5.22 3.13
N GLU A 111 -31.87 5.41 4.02
CA GLU A 111 -31.71 6.05 5.30
C GLU A 111 -31.74 4.98 6.40
N PHE A 112 -30.77 5.03 7.31
CA PHE A 112 -30.63 4.11 8.42
C PHE A 112 -30.64 4.88 9.73
N THR A 113 -31.66 4.69 10.55
CA THR A 113 -31.69 5.19 11.92
C THR A 113 -31.11 4.13 12.83
N CYS A 114 -30.01 4.45 13.52
CA CYS A 114 -29.26 3.51 14.35
C CYS A 114 -29.24 3.97 15.80
N ASP A 115 -29.58 3.06 16.71
CA ASP A 115 -29.53 3.28 18.16
C ASP A 115 -28.14 3.68 18.67
N THR A 116 -28.10 4.35 19.82
CA THR A 116 -26.88 4.85 20.47
C THR A 116 -25.77 3.81 20.63
N LYS A 117 -26.13 2.53 20.83
CA LYS A 117 -25.16 1.42 20.95
C LYS A 117 -24.26 1.25 19.71
N HIS A 118 -24.75 1.67 18.54
CA HIS A 118 -24.02 1.60 17.28
C HIS A 118 -23.23 2.88 16.96
N THR A 119 -23.60 4.00 17.57
CA THR A 119 -23.12 5.34 17.20
C THR A 119 -22.12 5.93 18.20
N ALA A 120 -21.89 5.27 19.34
CA ALA A 120 -20.99 5.74 20.39
C ALA A 120 -19.55 6.05 19.91
N LEU A 121 -19.06 5.32 18.90
CA LEU A 121 -17.72 5.54 18.31
C LEU A 121 -17.73 6.50 17.12
N TYR A 122 -18.91 7.01 16.73
CA TYR A 122 -19.03 7.92 15.60
C TYR A 122 -18.18 9.20 15.74
N PRO A 123 -18.09 9.87 16.90
CA PRO A 123 -17.26 11.07 17.04
C PRO A 123 -15.78 10.84 16.65
N LEU A 124 -15.19 9.73 17.09
CA LEU A 124 -13.80 9.36 16.78
C LEU A 124 -13.61 9.02 15.30
N MET A 125 -14.58 8.29 14.72
CA MET A 125 -14.57 7.98 13.30
C MET A 125 -14.71 9.27 12.46
N SER A 126 -15.63 10.16 12.84
CA SER A 126 -15.92 11.42 12.13
C SER A 126 -14.69 12.33 12.13
N GLN A 127 -14.03 12.49 13.29
CA GLN A 127 -12.77 13.21 13.36
C GLN A 127 -11.74 12.65 12.36
N SER A 128 -11.60 11.33 12.30
CA SER A 128 -10.66 10.67 11.37
C SER A 128 -11.01 10.98 9.91
N LEU A 129 -12.29 10.94 9.55
CA LEU A 129 -12.75 11.26 8.19
C LEU A 129 -12.59 12.75 7.85
N ARG A 130 -12.84 13.65 8.80
CA ARG A 130 -12.60 15.09 8.63
C ARG A 130 -11.13 15.39 8.38
N ASN A 131 -10.22 14.77 9.13
CA ASN A 131 -8.78 14.89 8.91
C ASN A 131 -8.38 14.41 7.51
N ILE A 132 -8.85 13.22 7.09
CA ILE A 132 -8.60 12.69 5.75
C ILE A 132 -9.11 13.65 4.67
N SER A 133 -10.31 14.22 4.85
CA SER A 133 -10.88 15.17 3.89
C SER A 133 -10.05 16.45 3.75
N ALA A 134 -9.38 16.86 4.82
CA ALA A 134 -8.46 18.00 4.86
C ALA A 134 -7.02 17.65 4.40
N GLY A 135 -6.75 16.40 4.04
CA GLY A 135 -5.41 15.93 3.65
C GLY A 135 -4.44 15.76 4.82
N LYS A 136 -4.97 15.59 6.04
CA LYS A 136 -4.23 15.40 7.29
C LYS A 136 -4.11 13.92 7.66
N ASP A 137 -3.24 13.61 8.61
CA ASP A 137 -3.14 12.25 9.17
C ASP A 137 -4.48 11.88 9.87
N PRO A 138 -5.08 10.70 9.62
CA PRO A 138 -6.35 10.31 10.20
C PRO A 138 -6.35 10.29 11.74
N LEU A 139 -5.19 10.07 12.36
CA LEU A 139 -4.99 10.01 13.81
C LEU A 139 -4.48 11.35 14.36
N GLU A 140 -4.34 12.39 13.53
CA GLU A 140 -3.93 13.71 13.99
C GLU A 140 -4.91 14.24 15.05
N GLY A 141 -4.40 14.48 16.27
CA GLY A 141 -5.20 14.88 17.43
C GLY A 141 -5.70 13.73 18.30
N GLN A 142 -5.63 12.47 17.84
CA GLN A 142 -5.88 11.29 18.66
C GLN A 142 -4.62 10.94 19.47
N ARG A 143 -4.52 11.43 20.71
CA ARG A 143 -3.40 11.09 21.60
C ARG A 143 -3.63 9.73 22.25
N HIS A 144 -2.85 8.73 21.83
CA HIS A 144 -2.68 7.48 22.58
C HIS A 144 -1.78 7.74 23.81
N CYS A 145 -2.38 7.88 24.99
CA CYS A 145 -1.63 7.84 26.25
C CYS A 145 -2.08 6.62 27.06
N CYS A 146 -1.12 5.76 27.44
CA CYS A 146 -1.36 4.65 28.35
C CYS A 146 -1.77 5.14 29.75
N GLY A 147 -2.81 4.51 30.31
CA GLY A 147 -2.91 4.18 31.75
C GLY A 147 -3.44 5.22 32.73
N ILE A 148 -2.91 6.45 32.81
CA ILE A 148 -3.19 7.35 33.96
C ILE A 148 -3.40 8.84 33.60
N ALA A 149 -2.93 9.31 32.44
CA ALA A 149 -3.03 10.74 32.05
C ALA A 149 -4.41 11.17 31.50
N GLN A 150 -5.37 10.25 31.43
CA GLN A 150 -6.65 10.43 30.74
C GLN A 150 -7.71 11.17 31.57
N ILE A 151 -7.47 11.37 32.86
CA ILE A 151 -8.46 12.00 33.76
C ILE A 151 -8.39 13.54 33.68
N HIS A 152 -7.26 14.13 33.27
CA HIS A 152 -7.03 15.59 33.36
C HIS A 152 -6.72 16.28 32.01
N SER A 153 -6.70 15.56 30.88
CA SER A 153 -6.45 16.16 29.57
C SER A 153 -7.75 16.23 28.74
N HIS A 154 -8.10 17.46 28.36
CA HIS A 154 -9.37 17.88 27.76
C HIS A 154 -10.00 16.87 26.78
N HIS A 155 -11.26 16.52 27.04
CA HIS A 155 -12.15 15.59 26.32
C HIS A 155 -12.58 16.09 24.93
N SER A 156 -11.77 16.90 24.25
CA SER A 156 -12.13 17.57 22.99
C SER A 156 -11.42 16.96 21.80
N LEU A 157 -12.21 16.63 20.78
CA LEU A 157 -11.81 16.23 19.44
C LEU A 157 -11.50 17.44 18.53
N GLY A 158 -11.55 18.66 19.07
CA GLY A 158 -11.35 19.90 18.31
C GLY A 158 -12.58 20.33 17.50
N HIS A 159 -13.73 19.67 17.69
CA HIS A 159 -14.97 19.89 16.97
C HIS A 159 -16.13 19.93 17.96
N LYS A 160 -16.72 21.11 18.18
CA LYS A 160 -17.76 21.31 19.22
C LYS A 160 -18.96 20.36 19.07
N ASP A 161 -19.36 20.11 17.82
CA ASP A 161 -20.43 19.18 17.48
C ASP A 161 -20.09 17.73 17.88
N LEU A 162 -18.86 17.28 17.57
CA LEU A 162 -18.40 15.93 17.95
C LEU A 162 -18.15 15.81 19.45
N ASP A 163 -17.64 16.85 20.10
CA ASP A 163 -17.45 16.90 21.56
C ASP A 163 -18.79 16.76 22.29
N ASN A 164 -19.81 17.49 21.81
CA ASN A 164 -21.16 17.40 22.35
C ASN A 164 -21.76 16.00 22.14
N LEU A 165 -21.54 15.40 20.97
CA LEU A 165 -22.00 14.05 20.66
C LEU A 165 -21.27 12.97 21.49
N GLN A 166 -19.98 13.17 21.78
CA GLN A 166 -19.21 12.28 22.65
C GLN A 166 -19.66 12.39 24.11
N ALA A 167 -19.95 13.61 24.59
CA ALA A 167 -20.48 13.83 25.93
C ALA A 167 -21.92 13.32 26.10
N ASN A 168 -22.72 13.40 25.04
CA ASN A 168 -24.12 12.96 25.02
C ASN A 168 -24.39 12.02 23.85
N PRO A 169 -23.99 10.73 23.95
CA PRO A 169 -24.24 9.75 22.90
C PRO A 169 -25.73 9.61 22.62
N GLN A 170 -26.10 9.67 21.34
CA GLN A 170 -27.49 9.62 20.89
C GLN A 170 -27.61 8.82 19.57
N PRO A 171 -28.81 8.39 19.20
CA PRO A 171 -29.05 7.74 17.91
C PRO A 171 -28.69 8.69 16.75
N LEU A 172 -28.22 8.12 15.65
CA LEU A 172 -27.86 8.86 14.45
C LEU A 172 -28.61 8.33 13.24
N VAL A 173 -28.78 9.19 12.25
CA VAL A 173 -29.35 8.87 10.96
C VAL A 173 -28.25 8.91 9.91
N PHE A 174 -28.04 7.79 9.22
CA PHE A 174 -27.11 7.66 8.10
C PHE A 174 -27.89 7.56 6.79
N THR A 175 -27.78 8.57 5.93
CA THR A 175 -28.25 8.48 4.54
C THR A 175 -27.08 8.02 3.67
N ILE A 176 -27.20 6.85 3.03
CA ILE A 176 -26.14 6.26 2.21
C ILE A 176 -26.62 6.14 0.76
N GLU A 177 -25.77 6.53 -0.19
CA GLU A 177 -25.89 6.22 -1.63
C GLU A 177 -24.76 5.25 -2.01
N LEU A 178 -25.10 3.98 -2.28
CA LEU A 178 -24.12 2.97 -2.66
C LEU A 178 -23.78 3.10 -4.15
N LEU A 179 -22.54 3.45 -4.50
CA LEU A 179 -22.13 3.74 -5.88
C LEU A 179 -21.61 2.49 -6.61
N GLU A 180 -20.64 1.82 -6.00
CA GLU A 180 -19.92 0.71 -6.60
C GLU A 180 -19.63 -0.41 -5.59
N VAL A 181 -19.57 -1.64 -6.11
CA VAL A 181 -19.27 -2.85 -5.34
C VAL A 181 -18.27 -3.66 -6.17
N PHE A 182 -17.12 -3.96 -5.58
CA PHE A 182 -16.05 -4.74 -6.18
C PHE A 182 -15.89 -6.05 -5.42
N SER A 183 -15.90 -7.17 -6.14
CA SER A 183 -15.68 -8.49 -5.55
C SER A 183 -14.26 -8.61 -4.97
N PRO A 184 -14.04 -9.43 -3.94
CA PRO A 184 -12.70 -9.70 -3.42
C PRO A 184 -11.74 -10.11 -4.56
N GLY A 185 -10.54 -9.52 -4.60
CA GLY A 185 -9.53 -9.78 -5.63
C GLY A 185 -9.76 -9.08 -6.99
N SER A 186 -10.89 -8.40 -7.21
CA SER A 186 -11.14 -7.62 -8.44
C SER A 186 -10.55 -6.21 -8.40
N PHE A 187 -9.91 -5.84 -7.29
CA PHE A 187 -9.31 -4.54 -7.06
C PHE A 187 -8.00 -4.71 -6.28
N GLN A 188 -7.05 -3.81 -6.52
CA GLN A 188 -5.83 -3.76 -5.74
C GLN A 188 -6.12 -3.12 -4.38
N LEU A 189 -5.88 -3.85 -3.30
CA LEU A 189 -5.86 -3.28 -1.95
C LEU A 189 -4.61 -2.42 -1.80
N ASP A 190 -4.77 -1.27 -1.14
CA ASP A 190 -3.60 -0.52 -0.66
C ASP A 190 -2.85 -1.37 0.38
N LEU A 191 -1.52 -1.29 0.38
CA LEU A 191 -0.64 -2.10 1.25
C LEU A 191 -0.98 -2.02 2.74
N TRP A 192 -1.59 -0.93 3.20
CA TRP A 192 -2.01 -0.71 4.59
C TRP A 192 -3.35 -1.39 4.95
N ALA A 193 -4.18 -1.71 3.95
CA ALA A 193 -5.50 -2.32 4.13
C ALA A 193 -5.47 -3.86 4.09
N MET A 194 -4.31 -4.44 3.75
CA MET A 194 -4.11 -5.89 3.67
C MET A 194 -3.75 -6.50 5.02
N SER A 195 -4.26 -7.71 5.31
CA SER A 195 -3.82 -8.51 6.46
C SER A 195 -2.39 -9.01 6.25
N ASP A 196 -1.79 -9.53 7.31
CA ASP A 196 -0.41 -10.03 7.23
C ASP A 196 -0.31 -11.27 6.33
N GLU A 197 -1.35 -12.10 6.29
CA GLU A 197 -1.48 -13.26 5.41
C GLU A 197 -1.64 -12.84 3.94
N GLU A 198 -2.54 -11.89 3.66
CA GLU A 198 -2.75 -11.38 2.30
C GLU A 198 -1.48 -10.71 1.75
N LYS A 199 -0.73 -10.01 2.60
CA LYS A 199 0.57 -9.43 2.27
C LYS A 199 1.56 -10.51 1.83
N LEU A 200 1.63 -11.63 2.57
CA LEU A 200 2.52 -12.75 2.23
C LEU A 200 2.13 -13.43 0.91
N GLU A 201 0.84 -13.58 0.63
CA GLU A 201 0.35 -14.16 -0.62
C GLU A 201 0.61 -13.26 -1.84
N LEU A 202 0.63 -11.93 -1.65
CA LEU A 202 0.87 -10.97 -2.72
C LEU A 202 2.35 -10.85 -3.13
N VAL A 203 3.27 -11.12 -2.20
CA VAL A 203 4.71 -10.96 -2.43
C VAL A 203 5.25 -11.72 -3.66
N PRO A 204 4.90 -13.00 -3.90
CA PRO A 204 5.28 -13.70 -5.12
C PRO A 204 4.79 -13.01 -6.40
N GLN A 205 3.56 -12.49 -6.40
CA GLN A 205 2.99 -11.78 -7.55
C GLN A 205 3.74 -10.47 -7.81
N ILE A 206 4.03 -9.69 -6.76
CA ILE A 206 4.85 -8.47 -6.86
C ILE A 206 6.23 -8.80 -7.44
N HIS A 207 6.83 -9.92 -7.04
CA HIS A 207 8.13 -10.35 -7.55
C HIS A 207 8.05 -10.68 -9.05
N GLU A 208 7.03 -11.43 -9.49
CA GLU A 208 6.82 -11.78 -10.89
C GLU A 208 6.54 -10.56 -11.78
N GLU A 209 5.69 -9.64 -11.32
CA GLU A 209 5.42 -8.38 -12.02
C GLU A 209 6.68 -7.52 -12.17
N GLY A 210 7.46 -7.38 -11.09
CA GLY A 210 8.74 -6.69 -11.13
C GLY A 210 9.71 -7.34 -12.13
N ASN A 211 9.75 -8.67 -12.19
CA ASN A 211 10.57 -9.41 -13.15
C ASN A 211 10.10 -9.19 -14.60
N ALA A 212 8.79 -9.10 -14.83
CA ALA A 212 8.22 -8.82 -16.14
C ALA A 212 8.57 -7.40 -16.62
N LEU A 213 8.38 -6.39 -15.76
CA LEU A 213 8.74 -5.00 -16.05
C LEU A 213 10.24 -4.84 -16.32
N PHE A 214 11.07 -5.51 -15.53
CA PHE A 214 12.53 -5.50 -15.72
C PHE A 214 12.91 -6.06 -17.10
N LYS A 215 12.31 -7.18 -17.52
CA LYS A 215 12.53 -7.78 -18.84
C LYS A 215 12.06 -6.88 -19.99
N GLN A 216 11.05 -6.05 -19.76
CA GLN A 216 10.54 -5.06 -20.71
C GLN A 216 11.38 -3.78 -20.77
N GLY A 217 12.41 -3.65 -19.91
CA GLY A 217 13.24 -2.45 -19.83
C GLY A 217 12.63 -1.29 -19.05
N GLN A 218 11.47 -1.50 -18.42
CA GLN A 218 10.81 -0.54 -17.54
C GLN A 218 11.45 -0.55 -16.16
N ILE A 219 12.68 -0.01 -16.08
CA ILE A 219 13.54 -0.14 -14.89
C ILE A 219 12.96 0.59 -13.68
N LYS A 220 12.34 1.76 -13.86
CA LYS A 220 11.80 2.56 -12.74
C LYS A 220 10.60 1.88 -12.12
N GLU A 221 9.68 1.40 -12.96
CA GLU A 221 8.48 0.69 -12.55
C GLU A 221 8.82 -0.64 -11.88
N ALA A 222 9.82 -1.37 -12.40
CA ALA A 222 10.35 -2.56 -11.74
C ALA A 222 10.93 -2.23 -10.35
N THR A 223 11.66 -1.11 -10.24
CA THR A 223 12.25 -0.65 -8.96
C THR A 223 11.18 -0.39 -7.92
N GLU A 224 10.11 0.33 -8.28
CA GLU A 224 8.97 0.59 -7.40
C GLU A 224 8.28 -0.69 -6.95
N LYS A 225 8.08 -1.64 -7.87
CA LYS A 225 7.49 -2.96 -7.53
C LYS A 225 8.34 -3.72 -6.52
N TYR A 226 9.64 -3.85 -6.75
CA TYR A 226 10.51 -4.53 -5.78
C TYR A 226 10.55 -3.82 -4.43
N TYR A 227 10.61 -2.47 -4.43
CA TYR A 227 10.56 -1.67 -3.22
C TYR A 227 9.28 -1.95 -2.39
N ASN A 228 8.12 -1.97 -3.05
CA ASN A 228 6.84 -2.25 -2.39
C ASN A 228 6.82 -3.64 -1.75
N GLY A 229 7.34 -4.67 -2.44
CA GLY A 229 7.46 -6.02 -1.88
C GLY A 229 8.40 -6.09 -0.67
N ILE A 230 9.54 -5.39 -0.73
CA ILE A 230 10.49 -5.29 0.40
C ILE A 230 9.84 -4.57 1.59
N ALA A 231 9.16 -3.45 1.36
CA ALA A 231 8.50 -2.68 2.40
C ALA A 231 7.41 -3.50 3.10
N CYS A 232 6.63 -4.25 2.32
CA CYS A 232 5.62 -5.17 2.81
C CYS A 232 6.21 -6.20 3.77
N LEU A 233 7.24 -6.94 3.34
CA LEU A 233 7.89 -7.96 4.15
C LEU A 233 8.64 -7.38 5.36
N LYS A 234 9.28 -6.21 5.22
CA LYS A 234 9.93 -5.54 6.36
C LYS A 234 8.92 -5.10 7.42
N ASN A 235 7.74 -4.63 7.01
CA ASN A 235 6.67 -4.29 7.95
C ASN A 235 6.22 -5.50 8.78
N LEU A 236 6.14 -6.68 8.16
CA LEU A 236 5.88 -7.94 8.87
C LEU A 236 7.06 -8.31 9.78
N GLN A 237 8.29 -8.23 9.27
CA GLN A 237 9.50 -8.59 9.99
C GLN A 237 9.70 -7.74 11.26
N MET A 238 9.25 -6.48 11.28
CA MET A 238 9.30 -5.60 12.46
C MET A 238 8.36 -6.03 13.60
N LYS A 239 7.35 -6.86 13.32
CA LYS A 239 6.46 -7.43 14.36
C LYS A 239 7.05 -8.66 15.02
N GLU A 240 8.07 -9.25 14.39
CA GLU A 240 8.72 -10.49 14.82
C GLU A 240 10.02 -10.23 15.57
N ARG A 241 10.39 -11.15 16.46
CA ARG A 241 11.66 -11.08 17.19
C ARG A 241 12.83 -11.42 16.24
N PRO A 242 13.88 -10.60 16.18
CA PRO A 242 15.07 -10.91 15.40
C PRO A 242 15.68 -12.27 15.76
N GLY A 243 15.86 -13.12 14.74
CA GLY A 243 16.46 -14.46 14.88
C GLY A 243 15.45 -15.61 14.98
N ASP A 244 14.18 -15.35 15.25
CA ASP A 244 13.15 -16.39 15.28
C ASP A 244 12.89 -16.99 13.89
N GLU A 245 12.25 -18.14 13.82
CA GLU A 245 12.02 -18.86 12.55
C GLU A 245 11.22 -18.03 11.54
N ILE A 246 10.15 -17.37 11.99
CA ILE A 246 9.32 -16.50 11.15
C ILE A 246 10.15 -15.31 10.63
N TRP A 247 10.89 -14.65 11.51
CA TRP A 247 11.77 -13.53 11.14
C TRP A 247 12.79 -13.94 10.07
N ARG A 248 13.42 -15.12 10.23
CA ARG A 248 14.40 -15.66 9.27
C ARG A 248 13.74 -16.05 7.94
N ASN A 249 12.52 -16.58 7.96
CA ASN A 249 11.78 -16.90 6.75
C ASN A 249 11.41 -15.61 5.98
N LEU A 250 10.96 -14.56 6.67
CA LEU A 250 10.73 -13.25 6.07
C LEU A 250 12.01 -12.67 5.46
N ASP A 251 13.15 -12.77 6.15
CA ASP A 251 14.44 -12.27 5.64
C ASP A 251 14.89 -13.00 4.37
N LYS A 252 14.65 -14.33 4.30
CA LYS A 252 14.87 -15.14 3.09
C LYS A 252 13.97 -14.70 1.93
N MET A 253 12.73 -14.29 2.20
CA MET A 253 11.81 -13.76 1.17
C MET A 253 12.23 -12.35 0.70
N ILE A 254 12.74 -11.50 1.62
CA ILE A 254 13.22 -10.16 1.29
C ILE A 254 14.44 -10.22 0.37
N THR A 255 15.35 -11.15 0.61
CA THR A 255 16.65 -11.26 -0.08
C THR A 255 16.57 -11.24 -1.61
N PRO A 256 15.77 -12.09 -2.30
CA PRO A 256 15.68 -12.07 -3.76
C PRO A 256 15.10 -10.76 -4.31
N LEU A 257 14.10 -10.18 -3.65
CA LEU A 257 13.54 -8.88 -4.02
C LEU A 257 14.59 -7.77 -3.89
N LEU A 258 15.35 -7.77 -2.79
CA LEU A 258 16.42 -6.80 -2.55
C LEU A 258 17.53 -6.91 -3.59
N LEU A 259 17.93 -8.12 -3.98
CA LEU A 259 18.94 -8.32 -5.03
C LEU A 259 18.46 -7.83 -6.40
N ASN A 260 17.18 -8.00 -6.72
CA ASN A 260 16.56 -7.47 -7.94
C ASN A 260 16.42 -5.95 -7.88
N TYR A 261 16.04 -5.39 -6.73
CA TYR A 261 16.02 -3.95 -6.49
C TYR A 261 17.40 -3.33 -6.68
N CYS A 262 18.44 -3.90 -6.06
CA CYS A 262 19.84 -3.48 -6.27
C CYS A 262 20.27 -3.57 -7.73
N GLN A 263 19.77 -4.56 -8.50
CA GLN A 263 20.03 -4.63 -9.94
C GLN A 263 19.48 -3.41 -10.69
N CYS A 264 18.27 -2.99 -10.34
CA CYS A 264 17.64 -1.84 -10.95
C CYS A 264 18.35 -0.54 -10.56
N MET A 265 18.75 -0.41 -9.28
CA MET A 265 19.53 0.73 -8.79
C MET A 265 20.90 0.86 -9.48
N LEU A 266 21.59 -0.26 -9.73
CA LEU A 266 22.83 -0.26 -10.53
C LEU A 266 22.61 0.33 -11.93
N LEU A 267 21.50 -0.02 -12.58
CA LEU A 267 21.17 0.51 -13.92
C LEU A 267 20.79 2.00 -13.89
N GLN A 268 20.32 2.50 -12.74
CA GLN A 268 19.97 3.91 -12.53
C GLN A 268 21.14 4.75 -12.03
N GLY A 269 22.30 4.15 -11.77
CA GLY A 269 23.49 4.86 -11.27
C GLY A 269 23.46 5.17 -9.76
N GLN A 270 22.56 4.55 -9.01
CA GLN A 270 22.42 4.74 -7.56
C GLN A 270 23.34 3.74 -6.82
N TYR A 271 24.65 4.00 -6.89
CA TYR A 271 25.67 3.01 -6.49
C TYR A 271 25.87 2.92 -4.97
N TYR A 272 25.73 4.03 -4.24
CA TYR A 272 26.01 4.05 -2.79
C TYR A 272 24.98 3.23 -2.03
N GLU A 273 23.71 3.33 -2.40
CA GLU A 273 22.62 2.55 -1.81
C GLU A 273 22.81 1.05 -2.09
N VAL A 274 23.27 0.68 -3.30
CA VAL A 274 23.60 -0.71 -3.61
C VAL A 274 24.70 -1.24 -2.70
N ILE A 275 25.74 -0.43 -2.44
CA ILE A 275 26.82 -0.79 -1.52
C ILE A 275 26.28 -1.04 -0.11
N GLU A 276 25.43 -0.16 0.41
CA GLU A 276 24.85 -0.30 1.74
C GLU A 276 23.97 -1.54 1.85
N TYR A 277 23.02 -1.72 0.92
CA TYR A 277 22.11 -2.87 0.94
C TYR A 277 22.86 -4.19 0.81
N CYS A 278 23.80 -4.30 -0.13
CA CYS A 278 24.58 -5.51 -0.31
C CYS A 278 25.51 -5.78 0.88
N SER A 279 26.07 -4.75 1.52
CA SER A 279 26.89 -4.92 2.72
C SER A 279 26.08 -5.44 3.91
N SER A 280 24.89 -4.89 4.14
CA SER A 280 23.97 -5.39 5.16
C SER A 280 23.54 -6.83 4.89
N LEU A 281 23.32 -7.19 3.62
CA LEU A 281 22.97 -8.55 3.23
C LEU A 281 24.13 -9.52 3.47
N LEU A 282 25.36 -9.15 3.09
CA LEU A 282 26.56 -9.97 3.23
C LEU A 282 27.01 -10.14 4.69
N PHE A 283 26.67 -9.18 5.56
CA PHE A 283 26.87 -9.34 7.01
C PHE A 283 26.06 -10.53 7.57
N LYS A 284 24.91 -10.85 6.95
CA LYS A 284 24.03 -11.95 7.36
C LYS A 284 24.25 -13.23 6.55
N TYR A 285 24.52 -13.09 5.25
CA TYR A 285 24.63 -14.18 4.29
C TYR A 285 25.94 -14.06 3.51
N GLU A 286 27.02 -14.51 4.13
CA GLU A 286 28.38 -14.40 3.61
C GLU A 286 28.66 -15.26 2.35
N ASP A 287 27.74 -16.14 1.99
CA ASP A 287 27.78 -17.02 0.82
C ASP A 287 26.99 -16.46 -0.39
N ASN A 288 26.45 -15.25 -0.29
CA ASN A 288 25.60 -14.68 -1.34
C ASN A 288 26.42 -14.11 -2.51
N VAL A 289 26.70 -14.97 -3.50
CA VAL A 289 27.44 -14.63 -4.74
C VAL A 289 26.86 -13.41 -5.45
N LYS A 290 25.53 -13.31 -5.55
CA LYS A 290 24.85 -12.20 -6.25
C LYS A 290 25.06 -10.86 -5.55
N ALA A 291 25.10 -10.86 -4.21
CA ALA A 291 25.34 -9.66 -3.42
C ALA A 291 26.77 -9.15 -3.63
N TYR A 292 27.78 -10.03 -3.53
CA TYR A 292 29.17 -9.66 -3.84
C TYR A 292 29.31 -9.12 -5.26
N TYR A 293 28.73 -9.79 -6.25
CA TYR A 293 28.84 -9.35 -7.64
C TYR A 293 28.24 -7.95 -7.86
N LYS A 294 27.07 -7.67 -7.27
CA LYS A 294 26.43 -6.34 -7.37
C LYS A 294 27.21 -5.26 -6.62
N ARG A 295 27.71 -5.57 -5.41
CA ARG A 295 28.52 -4.64 -4.61
C ARG A 295 29.85 -4.33 -5.31
N ALA A 296 30.51 -5.32 -5.90
CA ALA A 296 31.71 -5.16 -6.70
C ALA A 296 31.50 -4.17 -7.86
N LYS A 297 30.40 -4.34 -8.60
CA LYS A 297 30.03 -3.42 -9.70
C LYS A 297 29.74 -2.00 -9.21
N ALA A 298 29.09 -1.85 -8.07
CA ALA A 298 28.85 -0.54 -7.46
C ALA A 298 30.17 0.14 -7.03
N HIS A 299 31.05 -0.58 -6.32
CA HIS A 299 32.39 -0.11 -5.97
C HIS A 299 33.22 0.27 -7.19
N ALA A 300 33.18 -0.53 -8.25
CA ALA A 300 33.83 -0.24 -9.53
C ALA A 300 33.35 1.09 -10.14
N ALA A 301 32.04 1.35 -10.05
CA ALA A 301 31.44 2.57 -10.59
C ALA A 301 31.79 3.83 -9.79
N VAL A 302 32.04 3.70 -8.48
CA VAL A 302 32.44 4.81 -7.59
C VAL A 302 33.94 4.88 -7.31
N TRP A 303 34.77 4.17 -8.11
CA TRP A 303 36.23 4.19 -8.05
C TRP A 303 36.86 3.57 -6.78
N ASN A 304 36.12 2.73 -6.07
CA ASN A 304 36.63 1.94 -4.95
C ASN A 304 37.29 0.65 -5.46
N GLU A 305 38.46 0.79 -6.10
CA GLU A 305 39.13 -0.31 -6.81
C GLU A 305 39.46 -1.50 -5.88
N LYS A 306 39.98 -1.22 -4.68
CA LYS A 306 40.43 -2.27 -3.76
C LYS A 306 39.26 -3.14 -3.31
N GLU A 307 38.16 -2.49 -2.92
CA GLU A 307 36.92 -3.12 -2.47
C GLU A 307 36.27 -3.89 -3.61
N ALA A 308 36.22 -3.32 -4.82
CA ALA A 308 35.67 -4.01 -5.99
C ALA A 308 36.45 -5.28 -6.35
N ARG A 309 37.79 -5.24 -6.32
CA ARG A 309 38.63 -6.42 -6.56
C ARG A 309 38.45 -7.48 -5.48
N ALA A 310 38.35 -7.09 -4.21
CA ALA A 310 38.10 -8.01 -3.11
C ALA A 310 36.75 -8.74 -3.27
N ASP A 311 35.69 -8.00 -3.59
CA ASP A 311 34.36 -8.59 -3.81
C ASP A 311 34.35 -9.52 -5.05
N PHE A 312 34.99 -9.12 -6.16
CA PHE A 312 35.11 -9.98 -7.34
C PHE A 312 35.94 -11.25 -7.08
N ALA A 313 36.98 -11.18 -6.25
CA ALA A 313 37.72 -12.37 -5.83
C ALA A 313 36.82 -13.31 -5.03
N LYS A 314 35.99 -12.77 -4.13
CA LYS A 314 35.03 -13.58 -3.36
C LYS A 314 33.94 -14.21 -4.22
N VAL A 315 33.49 -13.51 -5.28
CA VAL A 315 32.60 -14.11 -6.29
C VAL A 315 33.24 -15.34 -6.93
N LEU A 316 34.51 -15.27 -7.34
CA LEU A 316 35.19 -16.39 -7.99
C LEU A 316 35.53 -17.54 -7.05
N GLU A 317 35.73 -17.24 -5.76
CA GLU A 317 35.88 -18.25 -4.72
C GLU A 317 34.59 -19.07 -4.54
N LEU A 318 33.43 -18.40 -4.53
CA LEU A 318 32.13 -19.02 -4.32
C LEU A 318 31.54 -19.65 -5.59
N ASP A 319 31.76 -19.02 -6.75
CA ASP A 319 31.28 -19.49 -8.06
C ASP A 319 32.33 -19.20 -9.16
N PRO A 320 33.24 -20.17 -9.41
CA PRO A 320 34.25 -20.05 -10.46
C PRO A 320 33.68 -19.91 -11.88
N SER A 321 32.42 -20.31 -12.13
CA SER A 321 31.81 -20.24 -13.46
C SER A 321 31.62 -18.80 -13.95
N LEU A 322 31.60 -17.83 -13.03
CA LEU A 322 31.49 -16.40 -13.32
C LEU A 322 32.81 -15.76 -13.79
N GLY A 323 33.90 -16.53 -13.89
CA GLY A 323 35.23 -16.11 -14.37
C GLY A 323 35.19 -15.14 -15.56
N PRO A 324 34.57 -15.51 -16.71
CA PRO A 324 34.50 -14.65 -17.88
C PRO A 324 33.79 -13.31 -17.62
N SER A 325 32.71 -13.34 -16.84
CA SER A 325 31.91 -12.15 -16.49
C SER A 325 32.68 -11.21 -15.57
N VAL A 326 33.38 -11.75 -14.57
CA VAL A 326 34.23 -10.97 -13.65
C VAL A 326 35.42 -10.37 -14.40
N ALA A 327 36.09 -11.14 -15.25
CA ALA A 327 37.22 -10.65 -16.06
C ALA A 327 36.82 -9.52 -17.01
N LYS A 328 35.58 -9.53 -17.51
CA LYS A 328 35.04 -8.42 -18.32
C LYS A 328 34.88 -7.13 -17.50
N GLU A 329 34.30 -7.22 -16.31
CA GLU A 329 34.07 -6.05 -15.44
C GLU A 329 35.40 -5.47 -14.91
N LEU A 330 36.36 -6.32 -14.54
CA LEU A 330 37.70 -5.88 -14.12
C LEU A 330 38.44 -5.12 -15.23
N ARG A 331 38.44 -5.66 -16.45
CA ARG A 331 39.05 -4.96 -17.61
C ARG A 331 38.40 -3.59 -17.85
N ALA A 332 37.07 -3.52 -17.81
CA ALA A 332 36.36 -2.26 -17.99
C ALA A 332 36.69 -1.22 -16.91
N MET A 333 36.89 -1.67 -15.66
CA MET A 333 37.33 -0.79 -14.57
C MET A 333 38.77 -0.31 -14.78
N GLU A 334 39.69 -1.20 -15.13
CA GLU A 334 41.11 -0.89 -15.37
C GLU A 334 41.28 0.12 -16.51
N GLU A 335 40.54 -0.04 -17.60
CA GLU A 335 40.53 0.90 -18.73
C GLU A 335 40.07 2.30 -18.30
N ARG A 336 39.02 2.41 -17.48
CA ARG A 336 38.54 3.70 -16.95
C ARG A 336 39.58 4.36 -16.05
N ILE A 337 40.25 3.59 -15.19
CA ILE A 337 41.31 4.08 -14.30
C ILE A 337 42.49 4.59 -15.12
N GLU A 338 42.92 3.85 -16.14
CA GLU A 338 44.04 4.26 -16.99
C GLU A 338 43.71 5.51 -17.82
N SER A 339 42.48 5.62 -18.35
CA SER A 339 42.03 6.84 -19.04
C SER A 339 42.11 8.06 -18.12
N LYS A 340 41.59 7.94 -16.89
CA LYS A 340 41.62 9.04 -15.91
C LYS A 340 43.04 9.43 -15.51
N LYS A 341 43.93 8.45 -15.31
CA LYS A 341 45.36 8.71 -15.04
C LYS A 341 46.04 9.47 -16.19
N LYS A 342 45.72 9.12 -17.45
CA LYS A 342 46.24 9.83 -18.63
C LYS A 342 45.72 11.27 -18.71
N GLU A 343 44.43 11.48 -18.44
CA GLU A 343 43.82 12.82 -18.39
C GLU A 343 44.45 13.69 -17.30
N GLU A 344 44.60 13.16 -16.08
CA GLU A 344 45.25 13.86 -14.98
C GLU A 344 46.69 14.23 -15.33
N LYS A 345 47.46 13.29 -15.90
CA LYS A 345 48.84 13.54 -16.36
C LYS A 345 48.90 14.64 -17.42
N GLY A 346 47.93 14.69 -18.35
CA GLY A 346 47.80 15.75 -19.34
C GLY A 346 47.49 17.12 -18.72
N ARG A 347 46.57 17.14 -17.74
CA ARG A 347 46.21 18.35 -16.98
C ARG A 347 47.40 18.90 -16.19
N TYR A 348 48.15 18.02 -15.50
CA TYR A 348 49.36 18.41 -14.78
C TYR A 348 50.43 18.98 -15.73
N LYS A 349 50.68 18.34 -16.88
CA LYS A 349 51.61 18.90 -17.89
C LYS A 349 51.21 20.29 -18.36
N SER A 350 49.91 20.53 -18.55
CA SER A 350 49.39 21.83 -18.99
C SER A 350 49.57 22.92 -17.92
N LEU A 351 49.39 22.59 -16.64
CA LEU A 351 49.64 23.50 -15.52
C LEU A 351 51.13 23.88 -15.39
N PHE A 352 52.05 22.95 -15.63
CA PHE A 352 53.48 23.24 -15.60
C PHE A 352 53.96 24.05 -16.81
N ASN A 353 53.37 23.85 -17.99
CA ASN A 353 53.70 24.64 -19.18
C ASN A 353 53.21 26.10 -19.08
N TYR A 354 52.13 26.39 -18.35
CA TYR A 354 51.66 27.78 -18.16
C TYR A 354 52.58 28.62 -17.26
N ASN A 355 53.38 27.97 -16.40
CA ASN A 355 54.31 28.62 -15.47
C ASN A 355 55.72 28.85 -16.07
N THR A 356 55.91 28.58 -17.36
CA THR A 356 57.21 28.70 -18.06
C THR A 356 57.19 29.74 -19.19
N ALA A 357 56.24 30.68 -19.19
CA ALA A 357 56.38 31.88 -20.01
C ALA A 357 57.46 32.80 -19.39
N PRO A 358 58.59 33.08 -20.07
CA PRO A 358 59.60 33.98 -19.54
C PRO A 358 59.06 35.41 -19.53
N ALA A 359 59.12 36.06 -18.36
CA ALA A 359 58.98 37.50 -18.27
C ALA A 359 60.14 38.14 -19.03
N THR A 360 59.93 38.51 -20.29
CA THR A 360 60.86 39.34 -21.05
C THR A 360 60.86 40.73 -20.44
N ALA A 361 61.78 40.97 -19.51
CA ALA A 361 62.16 42.29 -19.05
C ALA A 361 62.76 43.04 -20.25
N THR A 362 62.03 44.04 -20.74
CA THR A 362 62.53 44.98 -21.75
C THR A 362 63.34 46.05 -21.02
N THR A 363 64.66 46.00 -21.14
CA THR A 363 65.55 47.12 -20.82
C THR A 363 66.33 47.47 -22.07
N GLY A 364 66.17 48.70 -22.54
CA GLY A 364 66.84 49.26 -23.72
C GLY A 364 66.09 50.44 -24.26
#